data_AF-A0A8J3SCE1-F1
#
_entry.id   AF-A0A8J3SCE1-F1
#
_cell.length_a   1.000
_cell.length_b   1.000
_cell.length_c   1.000
_cell.angle_alpha   90.00
_cell.angle_beta   90.00
_cell.angle_gamma   90.00
#
_symmetry.space_group_name_H-M   'P 1'
#
loop_
_entity.id
_entity.type
_entity.pdbx_description
1 polymer ?
#
loop_
_entity_poly.entity_id
_entity_poly.type
_entity_poly.pdbx_seq_one_letter_code
_entity_poly.pdbx_strand_id
1 'polypeptide(L)'
;MSSICSSSSASLCTDVSPRPDALGADELARALAVRDLSDPAHGAHAVQLVVDTLVQALRASWGSRIRLIRDHPLVAVEDNYERLGYPQDAISRDARYTRYVSRTCMLRSHTSAMIPPALRELGQDAGGGGYRWRDVLLACPGMVYRRDVVDRIHTGTPHQLDLWRIVTDRRTDVDDLDEMIAVVVGSVLPGVPYRVVPAAHPYTEHGRQIDVRVGQEWVEIGECGLAAPRVLAGAGLRPAVSGLAMGLGLDRLLMVRKQIPDIRLLRAADSRIAGQMLDLAPYRPVSRHPAVSRDLSVAVPAEADAETLGGAVRDALGPYANAIEEIRVVSETPVEALPPAAVDRLGARPGQKNVLLRVVLRDPARTLADDEANAVRDRIYAAVHRGTVHQWAGPRPPGATTDER
;
A
#
# COMPACT_ATOMS: atom_id res chain seq x y z
N MET A 1 -49.07 -38.88 19.40
CA MET A 1 -48.03 -37.83 19.45
C MET A 1 -47.48 -37.63 18.05
N SER A 2 -47.49 -36.38 17.59
CA SER A 2 -46.70 -35.82 16.47
C SER A 2 -47.09 -36.30 15.06
N SER A 3 -47.98 -35.59 14.36
CA SER A 3 -47.84 -34.30 13.64
C SER A 3 -47.05 -34.42 12.33
N ILE A 4 -47.77 -34.10 11.25
CA ILE A 4 -47.42 -34.24 9.83
C ILE A 4 -46.88 -32.90 9.30
N CYS A 5 -45.84 -33.02 8.47
CA CYS A 5 -45.35 -32.10 7.43
C CYS A 5 -45.67 -30.60 7.50
N SER A 6 -44.61 -29.78 7.48
CA SER A 6 -44.61 -28.52 6.74
C SER A 6 -43.23 -28.24 6.18
N SER A 7 -43.16 -28.20 4.85
CA SER A 7 -42.06 -27.75 4.02
C SER A 7 -41.62 -26.33 4.35
N SER A 8 -40.32 -26.11 4.50
CA SER A 8 -39.72 -24.78 4.38
C SER A 8 -38.63 -24.84 3.32
N SER A 9 -38.97 -24.28 2.15
CA SER A 9 -38.02 -23.89 1.11
C SER A 9 -37.07 -22.84 1.68
N ALA A 10 -35.82 -23.22 1.95
CA ALA A 10 -34.76 -22.26 2.21
C ALA A 10 -34.50 -21.47 0.92
N SER A 11 -35.16 -20.32 0.82
CA SER A 11 -34.84 -19.29 -0.15
C SER A 11 -33.39 -18.87 0.09
N LEU A 12 -32.50 -19.26 -0.82
CA LEU A 12 -31.20 -18.61 -1.00
C LEU A 12 -31.48 -17.18 -1.44
N CYS A 13 -31.75 -16.29 -0.48
CA CYS A 13 -31.72 -14.86 -0.71
C CYS A 13 -30.28 -14.49 -1.09
N THR A 14 -30.03 -14.45 -2.39
CA THR A 14 -28.95 -13.67 -3.00
C THR A 14 -29.28 -12.21 -2.77
N ASP A 15 -29.00 -11.73 -1.56
CA ASP A 15 -28.90 -10.30 -1.30
C ASP A 15 -27.57 -9.83 -1.91
N VAL A 16 -27.64 -9.42 -3.18
CA VAL A 16 -26.54 -8.80 -3.93
C VAL A 16 -26.59 -7.28 -3.72
N SER A 17 -26.85 -6.84 -2.50
CA SER A 17 -26.58 -5.46 -2.11
C SER A 17 -25.09 -5.36 -1.77
N PRO A 18 -24.28 -4.55 -2.47
CA PRO A 18 -22.88 -4.37 -2.13
C PRO A 18 -22.78 -3.84 -0.69
N ARG A 19 -21.83 -4.38 0.10
CA ARG A 19 -21.50 -3.79 1.40
C ARG A 19 -21.06 -2.34 1.17
N PRO A 20 -21.41 -1.41 2.08
CA PRO A 20 -21.02 0.00 1.94
C PRO A 20 -19.50 0.22 1.83
N ASP A 21 -18.70 -0.75 2.29
CA ASP A 21 -17.23 -0.67 2.31
C ASP A 21 -16.53 -1.43 1.16
N ALA A 22 -17.28 -2.05 0.25
CA ALA A 22 -16.71 -2.75 -0.90
C ALA A 22 -16.47 -1.78 -2.06
N LEU A 23 -15.35 -1.95 -2.77
CA LEU A 23 -15.03 -1.16 -3.96
C LEU A 23 -16.10 -1.31 -5.04
N GLY A 24 -16.54 -0.18 -5.60
CA GLY A 24 -17.35 -0.17 -6.81
C GLY A 24 -16.58 -0.69 -8.03
N ALA A 25 -17.29 -1.13 -9.08
CA ALA A 25 -16.67 -1.66 -10.29
C ALA A 25 -15.68 -0.67 -10.95
N ASP A 26 -16.06 0.61 -11.02
CA ASP A 26 -15.22 1.66 -11.59
C ASP A 26 -13.99 1.96 -10.73
N GLU A 27 -14.13 1.90 -9.40
CA GLU A 27 -13.00 2.09 -8.48
C GLU A 27 -12.00 0.94 -8.59
N LEU A 28 -12.51 -0.29 -8.68
CA LEU A 28 -11.69 -1.47 -8.91
C LEU A 28 -10.97 -1.39 -10.26
N ALA A 29 -11.67 -1.03 -11.34
CA ALA A 29 -11.07 -0.86 -12.67
C ALA A 29 -9.96 0.21 -12.66
N ARG A 30 -10.18 1.35 -12.00
CA ARG A 30 -9.15 2.39 -11.83
C ARG A 30 -7.95 1.89 -11.03
N ALA A 31 -8.17 1.15 -9.95
CA ALA A 31 -7.09 0.59 -9.15
C ALA A 31 -6.24 -0.38 -9.97
N LEU A 32 -6.87 -1.29 -10.73
CA LEU A 32 -6.18 -2.27 -11.56
C LEU A 32 -5.48 -1.66 -12.79
N ALA A 33 -5.87 -0.47 -13.24
CA ALA A 33 -5.24 0.23 -14.35
C ALA A 33 -3.88 0.87 -13.99
N VAL A 34 -3.51 0.92 -12.70
CA VAL A 34 -2.23 1.49 -12.27
C VAL A 34 -1.09 0.57 -12.70
N ARG A 35 -0.10 1.12 -13.41
CA ARG A 35 1.10 0.40 -13.86
C ARG A 35 1.86 -0.22 -12.66
N ASP A 36 2.08 -1.53 -12.63
CA ASP A 36 3.00 -2.13 -11.65
C ASP A 36 4.45 -1.93 -12.13
N LEU A 37 5.24 -1.09 -11.44
CA LEU A 37 6.63 -0.78 -11.82
C LEU A 37 7.58 -1.96 -11.56
N SER A 38 7.18 -2.89 -10.70
CA SER A 38 7.98 -4.08 -10.43
C SER A 38 7.84 -5.13 -11.53
N ASP A 39 6.81 -5.05 -12.37
CA ASP A 39 6.51 -6.06 -13.41
C ASP A 39 7.08 -5.66 -14.79
N PRO A 40 8.04 -6.42 -15.35
CA PRO A 40 8.57 -6.18 -16.68
C PRO A 40 7.51 -6.20 -17.80
N ALA A 41 6.39 -6.92 -17.62
CA ALA A 41 5.29 -6.95 -18.58
C ALA A 41 4.61 -5.58 -18.73
N HIS A 42 4.74 -4.71 -17.71
CA HIS A 42 4.27 -3.34 -17.74
C HIS A 42 5.37 -2.34 -18.15
N GLY A 43 6.48 -2.82 -18.72
CA GLY A 43 7.59 -2.02 -19.25
C GLY A 43 8.74 -1.83 -18.25
N ALA A 44 9.93 -1.55 -18.78
CA ALA A 44 11.16 -1.43 -17.99
C ALA A 44 11.08 -0.34 -16.91
N HIS A 45 11.66 -0.63 -15.75
CA HIS A 45 11.79 0.31 -14.63
C HIS A 45 12.86 -0.13 -13.63
N ALA A 46 13.52 0.83 -12.96
CA ALA A 46 14.59 0.60 -12.00
C ALA A 46 14.18 -0.18 -10.74
N VAL A 47 12.88 -0.24 -10.44
CA VAL A 47 12.33 -1.12 -9.37
C VAL A 47 12.65 -2.58 -9.67
N GLN A 48 12.62 -3.00 -10.94
CA GLN A 48 12.96 -4.37 -11.35
C GLN A 48 14.44 -4.67 -11.04
N LEU A 49 15.33 -3.70 -11.26
CA LEU A 49 16.76 -3.83 -10.94
C LEU A 49 17.01 -3.98 -9.44
N VAL A 50 16.20 -3.33 -8.59
CA VAL A 50 16.25 -3.54 -7.14
C VAL A 50 15.89 -4.97 -6.78
N VAL A 51 14.78 -5.49 -7.34
CA VAL A 51 14.36 -6.89 -7.15
C VAL A 51 15.47 -7.86 -7.58
N ASP A 52 16.02 -7.66 -8.78
CA ASP A 52 17.08 -8.52 -9.32
C ASP A 52 18.35 -8.47 -8.46
N THR A 53 18.76 -7.28 -8.02
CA THR A 53 19.94 -7.10 -7.15
C THR A 53 19.80 -7.92 -5.87
N LEU A 54 18.65 -7.80 -5.20
CA LEU A 54 18.37 -8.49 -3.94
C LEU A 54 18.30 -10.01 -4.11
N VAL A 55 17.54 -10.46 -5.13
CA VAL A 55 17.38 -11.90 -5.41
C VAL A 55 18.71 -12.54 -5.78
N GLN A 56 19.53 -11.89 -6.62
CA GLN A 56 20.84 -12.44 -7.00
C GLN A 56 21.83 -12.43 -5.84
N ALA A 57 21.83 -11.40 -5.00
CA ALA A 57 22.70 -11.33 -3.83
C ALA A 57 22.41 -12.47 -2.83
N LEU A 58 21.12 -12.70 -2.51
CA LEU A 58 20.71 -13.80 -1.64
C LEU A 58 20.95 -15.17 -2.26
N ARG A 59 20.73 -15.30 -3.58
CA ARG A 59 21.08 -16.53 -4.32
C ARG A 59 22.58 -16.83 -4.22
N ALA A 60 23.43 -15.82 -4.35
CA ALA A 60 24.88 -15.97 -4.24
C ALA A 60 25.32 -16.35 -2.82
N SER A 61 24.64 -15.83 -1.78
CA SER A 61 24.94 -16.15 -0.37
C SER A 61 24.61 -17.61 -0.03
N TRP A 62 23.43 -18.09 -0.46
CA TRP A 62 22.88 -19.36 0.03
C TRP A 62 22.86 -20.50 -0.99
N GLY A 63 22.97 -20.19 -2.29
CA GLY A 63 22.75 -21.18 -3.35
C GLY A 63 21.29 -21.65 -3.46
N SER A 64 20.34 -20.96 -2.82
CA SER A 64 18.93 -21.33 -2.80
C SER A 64 18.33 -21.46 -4.20
N ARG A 65 17.39 -22.40 -4.35
CA ARG A 65 16.53 -22.42 -5.53
C ARG A 65 15.60 -21.20 -5.49
N ILE A 66 15.64 -20.38 -6.53
CA ILE A 66 14.79 -19.19 -6.61
C ILE A 66 13.41 -19.55 -7.18
N ARG A 67 12.36 -19.06 -6.52
CA ARG A 67 11.00 -19.02 -7.06
C ARG A 67 10.52 -17.55 -7.05
N LEU A 68 10.57 -16.92 -8.21
CA LEU A 68 10.01 -15.59 -8.42
C LEU A 68 8.51 -15.73 -8.68
N ILE A 69 7.67 -15.12 -7.84
CA ILE A 69 6.21 -15.26 -7.86
C ILE A 69 5.62 -13.89 -8.12
N ARG A 70 4.86 -13.79 -9.21
CA ARG A 70 4.03 -12.64 -9.55
C ARG A 70 2.62 -13.15 -9.70
N ASP A 71 1.71 -12.59 -8.92
CA ASP A 71 0.31 -12.98 -8.96
C ASP A 71 -0.60 -11.75 -9.15
N HIS A 72 -1.84 -12.00 -9.54
CA HIS A 72 -2.85 -10.98 -9.68
C HIS A 72 -3.05 -10.23 -8.34
N PRO A 73 -3.27 -8.90 -8.34
CA PRO A 73 -3.44 -8.14 -7.11
C PRO A 73 -4.70 -8.47 -6.31
N LEU A 74 -5.70 -9.11 -6.93
CA LEU A 74 -6.88 -9.63 -6.25
C LEU A 74 -6.54 -10.96 -5.57
N VAL A 75 -6.66 -10.97 -4.24
CA VAL A 75 -6.31 -12.13 -3.40
C VAL A 75 -7.47 -12.47 -2.47
N ALA A 76 -7.44 -13.70 -1.95
CA ALA A 76 -8.33 -14.09 -0.87
C ALA A 76 -7.97 -13.33 0.41
N VAL A 77 -8.98 -12.85 1.14
CA VAL A 77 -8.80 -12.23 2.47
C VAL A 77 -8.07 -13.19 3.43
N GLU A 78 -8.35 -14.49 3.30
CA GLU A 78 -7.70 -15.54 4.06
C GLU A 78 -6.18 -15.61 3.81
N ASP A 79 -5.73 -15.46 2.56
CA ASP A 79 -4.30 -15.49 2.21
C ASP A 79 -3.61 -14.18 2.61
N ASN A 80 -4.30 -13.05 2.51
CA ASN A 80 -3.74 -11.77 2.93
C ASN A 80 -3.61 -11.64 4.46
N TYR A 81 -4.48 -12.25 5.26
CA TYR A 81 -4.50 -12.04 6.71
C TYR A 81 -4.50 -13.32 7.54
N GLU A 82 -5.50 -14.17 7.38
CA GLU A 82 -5.79 -15.23 8.35
C GLU A 82 -4.70 -16.30 8.38
N ARG A 83 -4.20 -16.71 7.21
CA ARG A 83 -3.10 -17.69 7.09
C ARG A 83 -1.75 -17.14 7.52
N LEU A 84 -1.64 -15.82 7.66
CA LEU A 84 -0.49 -15.13 8.24
C LEU A 84 -0.70 -14.81 9.73
N GLY A 85 -1.81 -15.25 10.33
CA GLY A 85 -2.07 -15.11 11.76
C GLY A 85 -2.57 -13.74 12.21
N TYR A 86 -3.01 -12.88 11.29
CA TYR A 86 -3.59 -11.58 11.67
C TYR A 86 -4.90 -11.77 12.46
N PRO A 87 -5.05 -11.13 13.63
CA PRO A 87 -6.30 -11.13 14.39
C PRO A 87 -7.48 -10.58 13.60
N GLN A 88 -8.69 -11.04 13.93
CA GLN A 88 -9.87 -10.61 13.17
C GLN A 88 -10.18 -9.11 13.32
N ASP A 89 -9.86 -8.56 14.48
CA ASP A 89 -10.02 -7.17 14.92
C ASP A 89 -8.76 -6.32 14.69
N ALA A 90 -7.76 -6.84 13.98
CA ALA A 90 -6.55 -6.09 13.67
C ALA A 90 -6.87 -4.82 12.86
N ILE A 91 -6.26 -3.70 13.26
CA ILE A 91 -6.39 -2.40 12.57
C ILE A 91 -6.01 -2.52 11.09
N SER A 92 -5.03 -3.37 10.76
CA SER A 92 -4.62 -3.64 9.38
C SER A 92 -5.73 -4.26 8.51
N ARG A 93 -6.80 -4.81 9.10
CA ARG A 93 -7.98 -5.34 8.39
C ARG A 93 -9.10 -4.32 8.26
N ASP A 94 -9.01 -3.16 8.91
CA ASP A 94 -10.06 -2.14 8.87
C ASP A 94 -10.24 -1.62 7.43
N ALA A 95 -11.49 -1.48 6.98
CA ALA A 95 -11.83 -1.00 5.65
C ALA A 95 -11.44 0.47 5.42
N ARG A 96 -11.16 1.22 6.50
CA ARG A 96 -10.55 2.56 6.45
C ARG A 96 -9.16 2.56 5.83
N TYR A 97 -8.44 1.44 5.93
CA TYR A 97 -7.05 1.29 5.44
C TYR A 97 -6.93 0.29 4.30
N THR A 98 -7.88 -0.65 4.21
CA THR A 98 -7.86 -1.79 3.29
C THR A 98 -8.95 -1.70 2.22
N ARG A 99 -8.64 -2.17 1.01
CA ARG A 99 -9.52 -2.12 -0.16
C ARG A 99 -10.18 -3.49 -0.45
N TYR A 100 -11.36 -3.71 0.12
CA TYR A 100 -12.14 -4.93 -0.08
C TYR A 100 -12.97 -4.90 -1.37
N VAL A 101 -13.07 -6.03 -2.06
CA VAL A 101 -13.96 -6.22 -3.23
C VAL A 101 -15.19 -7.02 -2.83
N SER A 102 -15.01 -7.99 -1.93
CA SER A 102 -16.10 -8.77 -1.33
C SER A 102 -15.72 -9.16 0.10
N ARG A 103 -16.53 -10.00 0.75
CA ARG A 103 -16.19 -10.55 2.08
C ARG A 103 -14.96 -11.46 2.05
N THR A 104 -14.65 -12.04 0.89
CA THR A 104 -13.61 -13.06 0.72
C THR A 104 -12.50 -12.63 -0.22
N CYS A 105 -12.65 -11.50 -0.92
CA CYS A 105 -11.69 -11.00 -1.90
C CYS A 105 -11.35 -9.52 -1.67
N MET A 106 -10.09 -9.17 -1.88
CA MET A 106 -9.56 -7.82 -1.72
C MET A 106 -8.40 -7.55 -2.69
N LEU A 107 -8.08 -6.28 -2.88
CA LEU A 107 -6.76 -5.91 -3.40
C LEU A 107 -5.73 -6.12 -2.29
N ARG A 108 -4.65 -6.86 -2.56
CA ARG A 108 -3.63 -7.19 -1.55
C ARG A 108 -3.07 -5.94 -0.87
N SER A 109 -2.99 -5.97 0.45
CA SER A 109 -2.44 -4.84 1.25
C SER A 109 -0.94 -4.98 1.51
N HIS A 110 -0.37 -6.16 1.25
CA HIS A 110 1.08 -6.43 1.26
C HIS A 110 1.42 -7.61 0.36
N THR A 111 2.67 -7.73 -0.08
CA THR A 111 3.12 -8.85 -0.92
C THR A 111 3.14 -10.20 -0.20
N SER A 112 3.16 -10.22 1.13
CA SER A 112 3.11 -11.47 1.92
C SER A 112 1.83 -12.26 1.67
N ALA A 113 0.79 -11.64 1.10
CA ALA A 113 -0.42 -12.35 0.66
C ALA A 113 -0.14 -13.47 -0.38
N MET A 114 0.98 -13.39 -1.10
CA MET A 114 1.42 -14.43 -2.04
C MET A 114 2.15 -15.60 -1.34
N ILE A 115 2.52 -15.46 -0.07
CA ILE A 115 3.30 -16.47 0.66
C ILE A 115 2.47 -17.69 1.03
N PRO A 116 1.28 -17.59 1.64
CA PRO A 116 0.48 -18.78 1.96
C PRO A 116 0.21 -19.71 0.76
N PRO A 117 -0.22 -19.25 -0.43
CA PRO A 117 -0.34 -20.14 -1.59
C PRO A 117 1.00 -20.74 -2.00
N ALA A 118 2.08 -19.96 -2.03
CA ALA A 118 3.42 -20.46 -2.37
C ALA A 118 3.93 -21.55 -1.42
N LEU A 119 3.66 -21.41 -0.11
CA LEU A 119 4.01 -22.41 0.90
C LEU A 119 3.18 -23.68 0.73
N ARG A 120 1.88 -23.57 0.42
CA ARG A 120 1.02 -24.75 0.14
C ARG A 120 1.54 -25.55 -1.04
N GLU A 121 1.97 -24.88 -2.10
CA GLU A 121 2.61 -25.54 -3.25
C GLU A 121 3.90 -26.26 -2.87
N LEU A 122 4.75 -25.64 -2.04
CA LEU A 122 5.94 -26.32 -1.51
C LEU A 122 5.58 -27.54 -0.64
N GLY A 123 4.45 -27.48 0.07
CA GLY A 123 3.90 -28.58 0.85
C GLY A 123 3.44 -29.76 0.00
N GLN A 124 2.83 -29.48 -1.16
CA GLN A 124 2.37 -30.50 -2.12
C GLN A 124 3.53 -31.26 -2.80
N ASP A 125 4.72 -30.66 -2.86
CA ASP A 125 5.94 -31.32 -3.35
C ASP A 125 6.48 -32.41 -2.40
N ALA A 126 5.85 -32.62 -1.24
CA ALA A 126 6.17 -33.72 -0.32
C ALA A 126 5.71 -35.07 -0.89
N GLY A 127 6.67 -35.91 -1.31
CA GLY A 127 6.43 -37.31 -1.66
C GLY A 127 6.77 -38.27 -0.52
N GLY A 128 6.55 -39.57 -0.72
CA GLY A 128 6.88 -40.62 0.27
C GLY A 128 8.36 -40.71 0.68
N GLY A 129 9.25 -39.99 -0.01
CA GLY A 129 10.69 -39.87 0.32
C GLY A 129 11.13 -38.49 0.84
N GLY A 130 10.22 -37.56 1.13
CA GLY A 130 10.54 -36.19 1.58
C GLY A 130 10.26 -35.11 0.52
N TYR A 131 10.74 -33.89 0.78
CA TYR A 131 10.60 -32.76 -0.14
C TYR A 131 11.56 -32.87 -1.32
N ARG A 132 11.12 -32.46 -2.51
CA ARG A 132 11.98 -32.33 -3.72
C ARG A 132 12.88 -31.10 -3.70
N TRP A 133 12.79 -30.29 -2.65
CA TRP A 133 13.56 -29.08 -2.43
C TRP A 133 14.20 -29.14 -1.04
N ARG A 134 15.34 -28.47 -0.88
CA ARG A 134 16.03 -28.35 0.41
C ARG A 134 16.12 -26.92 0.92
N ASP A 135 16.33 -25.99 0.01
CA ASP A 135 16.45 -24.55 0.27
C ASP A 135 15.82 -23.80 -0.90
N VAL A 136 14.78 -23.03 -0.61
CA VAL A 136 14.03 -22.25 -1.59
C VAL A 136 13.92 -20.81 -1.11
N LEU A 137 14.26 -19.86 -1.97
CA LEU A 137 13.93 -18.45 -1.78
C LEU A 137 12.69 -18.12 -2.60
N LEU A 138 11.58 -17.88 -1.92
CA LEU A 138 10.38 -17.29 -2.49
C LEU A 138 10.58 -15.78 -2.58
N ALA A 139 10.52 -15.24 -3.79
CA ALA A 139 10.61 -13.80 -4.04
C ALA A 139 9.29 -13.33 -4.66
N CYS A 140 8.55 -12.50 -3.94
CA CYS A 140 7.21 -12.07 -4.32
C CYS A 140 7.16 -10.54 -4.48
N PRO A 141 7.68 -9.98 -5.59
CA PRO A 141 7.54 -8.56 -5.87
C PRO A 141 6.12 -8.23 -6.35
N GLY A 142 5.64 -7.05 -6.00
CA GLY A 142 4.39 -6.55 -6.56
C GLY A 142 3.93 -5.24 -5.97
N MET A 143 3.05 -4.56 -6.71
CA MET A 143 2.30 -3.41 -6.21
C MET A 143 1.23 -3.85 -5.20
N VAL A 144 1.05 -3.09 -4.14
CA VAL A 144 0.05 -3.34 -3.09
C VAL A 144 -0.87 -2.13 -2.97
N TYR A 145 -2.01 -2.27 -2.30
CA TYR A 145 -3.04 -1.25 -2.27
C TYR A 145 -3.40 -0.89 -0.84
N ARG A 146 -3.21 0.38 -0.47
CA ARG A 146 -3.50 0.93 0.85
C ARG A 146 -4.20 2.27 0.73
N ARG A 147 -5.04 2.62 1.69
CA ARG A 147 -5.43 4.02 1.92
C ARG A 147 -4.34 4.62 2.80
N ASP A 148 -3.77 5.74 2.39
CA ASP A 148 -2.58 6.33 3.00
C ASP A 148 -2.64 7.85 2.82
N VAL A 149 -1.79 8.59 3.54
CA VAL A 149 -1.64 10.05 3.44
C VAL A 149 -1.00 10.48 2.13
N VAL A 150 -1.40 11.64 1.62
CA VAL A 150 -0.88 12.18 0.35
C VAL A 150 0.28 13.13 0.66
N ASP A 151 1.51 12.62 0.50
CA ASP A 151 2.73 13.43 0.63
C ASP A 151 3.83 12.96 -0.34
N ARG A 152 5.05 13.51 -0.19
CA ARG A 152 6.19 13.25 -1.09
C ARG A 152 6.80 11.84 -0.93
N ILE A 153 6.45 11.08 0.10
CA ILE A 153 7.06 9.78 0.40
C ILE A 153 6.04 8.64 0.51
N HIS A 154 4.73 8.95 0.54
CA HIS A 154 3.63 8.01 0.63
C HIS A 154 2.78 7.98 -0.65
N THR A 155 2.29 6.78 -0.98
CA THR A 155 1.40 6.54 -2.11
C THR A 155 0.42 5.44 -1.75
N GLY A 156 -0.79 5.49 -2.29
CA GLY A 156 -1.80 4.45 -2.07
C GLY A 156 -1.51 3.14 -2.81
N THR A 157 -0.51 3.14 -3.70
CA THR A 157 -0.11 1.97 -4.49
C THR A 157 1.41 1.74 -4.49
N PRO A 158 2.04 1.49 -3.32
CA PRO A 158 3.47 1.24 -3.25
C PRO A 158 3.79 -0.16 -3.77
N HIS A 159 5.06 -0.43 -4.04
CA HIS A 159 5.57 -1.74 -4.40
C HIS A 159 6.35 -2.33 -3.23
N GLN A 160 6.15 -3.62 -3.02
CA GLN A 160 6.86 -4.38 -2.02
C GLN A 160 7.55 -5.59 -2.64
N LEU A 161 8.47 -6.16 -1.87
CA LEU A 161 9.10 -7.43 -2.16
C LEU A 161 9.12 -8.26 -0.88
N ASP A 162 8.37 -9.36 -0.87
CA ASP A 162 8.53 -10.40 0.14
C ASP A 162 9.60 -11.40 -0.28
N LEU A 163 10.57 -11.63 0.60
CA LEU A 163 11.63 -12.61 0.48
C LEU A 163 11.51 -13.61 1.62
N TRP A 164 11.13 -14.84 1.29
CA TRP A 164 11.00 -15.92 2.28
C TRP A 164 11.94 -17.06 1.91
N ARG A 165 12.96 -17.30 2.74
CA ARG A 165 13.85 -18.46 2.60
C ARG A 165 13.27 -19.61 3.39
N ILE A 166 12.90 -20.70 2.73
CA ILE A 166 12.32 -21.89 3.33
C ILE A 166 13.32 -23.04 3.19
N VAL A 167 13.66 -23.67 4.32
CA VAL A 167 14.63 -24.76 4.38
C VAL A 167 14.04 -25.98 5.08
N THR A 168 14.42 -27.17 4.60
CA THR A 168 14.17 -28.45 5.29
C THR A 168 15.48 -29.00 5.83
N ASP A 169 15.37 -29.87 6.83
CA ASP A 169 16.48 -30.63 7.41
C ASP A 169 17.57 -29.76 8.11
N ARG A 170 17.30 -28.45 8.29
CA ARG A 170 18.02 -27.53 9.18
C ARG A 170 17.04 -26.55 9.83
N ARG A 171 17.43 -26.00 10.97
CA ARG A 171 16.75 -24.86 11.60
C ARG A 171 17.46 -23.57 11.23
N THR A 172 16.70 -22.57 10.79
CA THR A 172 17.16 -21.19 10.71
C THR A 172 17.11 -20.54 12.09
N ASP A 173 18.03 -19.62 12.36
CA ASP A 173 18.10 -18.85 13.59
C ASP A 173 18.35 -17.35 13.34
N VAL A 174 18.61 -16.61 14.41
CA VAL A 174 18.83 -15.16 14.34
C VAL A 174 20.12 -14.78 13.62
N ASP A 175 21.12 -15.68 13.56
CA ASP A 175 22.36 -15.42 12.83
C ASP A 175 22.12 -15.49 11.33
N ASP A 176 21.29 -16.45 10.86
CA ASP A 176 20.81 -16.49 9.48
C ASP A 176 20.03 -15.20 9.11
N LEU A 177 19.22 -14.68 10.06
CA LEU A 177 18.46 -13.44 9.86
C LEU A 177 19.39 -12.21 9.76
N ASP A 178 20.40 -12.14 10.63
CA ASP A 178 21.42 -11.08 10.61
C ASP A 178 22.23 -11.09 9.31
N GLU A 179 22.59 -12.28 8.80
CA GLU A 179 23.20 -12.44 7.49
C GLU A 179 22.28 -11.92 6.37
N MET A 180 20.99 -12.30 6.38
CA MET A 180 20.02 -11.84 5.38
C MET A 180 19.92 -10.31 5.35
N ILE A 181 19.84 -9.68 6.52
CA ILE A 181 19.77 -8.21 6.64
C ILE A 181 21.03 -7.58 6.05
N ALA A 182 22.22 -8.07 6.41
CA ALA A 182 23.49 -7.55 5.94
C ALA A 182 23.62 -7.66 4.41
N VAL A 183 23.23 -8.80 3.82
CA VAL A 183 23.26 -9.03 2.36
C VAL A 183 22.28 -8.10 1.64
N VAL A 184 21.05 -7.97 2.16
CA VAL A 184 20.02 -7.09 1.57
C VAL A 184 20.47 -5.64 1.58
N VAL A 185 20.87 -5.11 2.74
CA VAL A 185 21.29 -3.70 2.85
C VAL A 185 22.58 -3.46 2.06
N GLY A 186 23.57 -4.33 2.20
CA GLY A 186 24.88 -4.17 1.54
C GLY A 186 24.81 -4.23 0.01
N SER A 187 23.88 -5.01 -0.55
CA SER A 187 23.73 -5.14 -2.00
C SER A 187 22.98 -3.97 -2.63
N VAL A 188 21.88 -3.51 -2.02
CA VAL A 188 21.02 -2.47 -2.60
C VAL A 188 21.39 -1.05 -2.16
N LEU A 189 21.93 -0.88 -0.95
CA LEU A 189 22.30 0.40 -0.35
C LEU A 189 23.76 0.38 0.14
N PRO A 190 24.74 0.15 -0.75
CA PRO A 190 26.13 0.00 -0.36
C PRO A 190 26.65 1.25 0.37
N GLY A 191 27.21 1.05 1.56
CA GLY A 191 27.80 2.10 2.38
C GLY A 191 26.80 2.95 3.18
N VAL A 192 25.50 2.67 3.10
CA VAL A 192 24.50 3.37 3.92
C VAL A 192 24.45 2.75 5.32
N PRO A 193 24.65 3.53 6.40
CA PRO A 193 24.49 3.01 7.76
C PRO A 193 23.06 2.53 8.00
N TYR A 194 22.91 1.38 8.63
CA TYR A 194 21.61 0.84 9.03
C TYR A 194 21.61 0.48 10.51
N ARG A 195 20.42 0.42 11.09
CA ARG A 195 20.17 -0.12 12.43
C ARG A 195 18.99 -1.07 12.35
N VAL A 196 18.88 -1.93 13.35
CA VAL A 196 17.80 -2.90 13.47
C VAL A 196 17.15 -2.76 14.82
N VAL A 197 15.82 -2.67 14.86
CA VAL A 197 15.04 -2.54 16.10
C VAL A 197 14.03 -3.67 16.22
N PRO A 198 13.76 -4.21 17.43
CA PRO A 198 12.74 -5.24 17.59
C PRO A 198 11.37 -4.77 17.11
N ALA A 199 10.67 -5.63 16.38
CA ALA A 199 9.33 -5.39 15.85
C ALA A 199 8.52 -6.69 15.90
N ALA A 200 7.20 -6.61 16.06
CA ALA A 200 6.34 -7.79 16.20
C ALA A 200 5.42 -7.93 14.99
N HIS A 201 5.44 -9.12 14.37
CA HIS A 201 4.57 -9.44 13.23
C HIS A 201 3.80 -10.73 13.47
N PRO A 202 2.55 -10.84 13.00
CA PRO A 202 1.74 -12.04 13.22
C PRO A 202 2.30 -13.33 12.57
N TYR A 203 3.21 -13.20 11.60
CA TYR A 203 3.77 -14.32 10.85
C TYR A 203 5.27 -14.54 11.06
N THR A 204 5.90 -13.82 12.01
CA THR A 204 7.31 -14.03 12.37
C THR A 204 7.52 -14.26 13.86
N GLU A 205 8.66 -14.84 14.19
CA GLU A 205 9.28 -14.84 15.51
C GLU A 205 10.57 -14.02 15.44
N HIS A 206 11.01 -13.43 16.57
CA HIS A 206 12.19 -12.56 16.63
C HIS A 206 12.16 -11.45 15.56
N GLY A 207 10.98 -10.85 15.37
CA GLY A 207 10.77 -9.83 14.35
C GLY A 207 11.61 -8.58 14.59
N ARG A 208 11.98 -7.93 13.49
CA ARG A 208 12.93 -6.82 13.44
C ARG A 208 12.57 -5.87 12.30
N GLN A 209 12.58 -4.57 12.59
CA GLN A 209 12.47 -3.50 11.61
C GLN A 209 13.88 -3.02 11.23
N ILE A 210 14.09 -2.74 9.95
CA ILE A 210 15.36 -2.29 9.38
C ILE A 210 15.24 -0.81 9.00
N ASP A 211 16.04 0.03 9.64
CA ASP A 211 16.11 1.46 9.34
C ASP A 211 17.46 1.81 8.70
N VAL A 212 17.45 2.68 7.70
CA VAL A 212 18.67 3.23 7.08
C VAL A 212 18.80 4.72 7.32
N ARG A 213 20.03 5.22 7.36
CA ARG A 213 20.32 6.64 7.60
C ARG A 213 20.16 7.44 6.31
N VAL A 214 19.22 8.39 6.31
CA VAL A 214 19.01 9.34 5.20
C VAL A 214 19.16 10.77 5.76
N GLY A 215 20.31 11.39 5.49
CA GLY A 215 20.66 12.66 6.11
C GLY A 215 20.72 12.54 7.64
N GLN A 216 19.85 13.26 8.34
CA GLN A 216 19.76 13.24 9.81
C GLN A 216 18.62 12.36 10.35
N GLU A 217 17.88 11.69 9.48
CA GLU A 217 16.73 10.86 9.86
C GLU A 217 17.02 9.37 9.68
N TRP A 218 16.30 8.55 10.44
CA TRP A 218 16.24 7.11 10.25
C TRP A 218 14.97 6.76 9.49
N VAL A 219 15.12 6.05 8.39
CA VAL A 219 14.00 5.73 7.49
C VAL A 219 13.88 4.21 7.43
N GLU A 220 12.72 3.71 7.81
CA GLU A 220 12.36 2.30 7.67
C GLU A 220 12.35 1.88 6.19
N ILE A 221 13.00 0.75 5.88
CA ILE A 221 13.00 0.16 4.53
C ILE A 221 12.30 -1.20 4.46
N GLY A 222 12.04 -1.82 5.60
CA GLY A 222 11.32 -3.08 5.68
C GLY A 222 11.48 -3.76 7.03
N GLU A 223 10.83 -4.91 7.13
CA GLU A 223 10.70 -5.68 8.35
C GLU A 223 10.97 -7.16 8.05
N CYS A 224 11.45 -7.89 9.06
CA CYS A 224 11.89 -9.27 8.89
C CYS A 224 11.78 -10.07 10.19
N GLY A 225 11.96 -11.38 10.11
CA GLY A 225 12.01 -12.28 11.26
C GLY A 225 12.17 -13.73 10.84
N LEU A 226 12.22 -14.63 11.82
CA LEU A 226 12.11 -16.06 11.56
C LEU A 226 10.67 -16.37 11.17
N ALA A 227 10.44 -17.13 10.11
CA ALA A 227 9.10 -17.51 9.68
C ALA A 227 8.41 -18.31 10.80
N ALA A 228 7.23 -17.86 11.24
CA ALA A 228 6.56 -18.46 12.39
C ALA A 228 6.18 -19.92 12.09
N PRO A 229 6.51 -20.89 12.98
CA PRO A 229 6.21 -22.30 12.78
C PRO A 229 4.73 -22.59 12.51
N ARG A 230 3.82 -21.81 13.12
CA ARG A 230 2.37 -21.91 12.88
C ARG A 230 1.95 -21.60 11.44
N VAL A 231 2.63 -20.66 10.77
CA VAL A 231 2.35 -20.30 9.38
C VAL A 231 2.82 -21.42 8.46
N LEU A 232 4.02 -21.96 8.69
CA LEU A 232 4.57 -23.09 7.94
C LEU A 232 3.69 -24.34 8.11
N ALA A 233 3.32 -24.67 9.34
CA ALA A 233 2.45 -25.81 9.64
C ALA A 233 1.04 -25.63 9.03
N GLY A 234 0.48 -24.42 9.06
CA GLY A 234 -0.80 -24.10 8.44
C GLY A 234 -0.81 -24.27 6.92
N ALA A 235 0.36 -24.22 6.28
CA ALA A 235 0.53 -24.51 4.85
C ALA A 235 0.79 -26.01 4.55
N GLY A 236 0.78 -26.88 5.57
CA GLY A 236 1.03 -28.32 5.43
C GLY A 236 2.51 -28.70 5.42
N LEU A 237 3.41 -27.80 5.82
CA LEU A 237 4.84 -28.09 5.91
C LEU A 237 5.16 -28.89 7.18
N ARG A 238 6.06 -29.88 7.07
CA ARG A 238 6.47 -30.76 8.17
C ARG A 238 7.19 -29.95 9.25
N PRO A 239 7.17 -30.37 10.53
CA PRO A 239 7.79 -29.63 11.62
C PRO A 239 9.29 -29.35 11.42
N ALA A 240 10.02 -30.19 10.68
CA ALA A 240 11.44 -30.00 10.38
C ALA A 240 11.74 -28.83 9.41
N VAL A 241 10.70 -28.24 8.80
CA VAL A 241 10.84 -27.05 7.94
C VAL A 241 10.95 -25.80 8.81
N SER A 242 11.86 -24.91 8.43
CA SER A 242 12.02 -23.59 9.03
C SER A 242 12.29 -22.54 7.95
N GLY A 243 12.39 -21.27 8.32
CA GLY A 243 12.69 -20.25 7.35
C GLY A 243 12.85 -18.85 7.93
N LEU A 244 13.21 -17.93 7.03
CA LEU A 244 13.26 -16.49 7.26
C LEU A 244 12.16 -15.82 6.45
N ALA A 245 11.67 -14.69 6.93
CA ALA A 245 10.70 -13.84 6.25
C ALA A 245 11.20 -12.39 6.26
N MET A 246 11.08 -11.70 5.15
CA MET A 246 11.41 -10.28 5.03
C MET A 246 10.48 -9.60 4.02
N GLY A 247 9.87 -8.49 4.41
CA GLY A 247 9.08 -7.62 3.53
C GLY A 247 9.78 -6.28 3.36
N LEU A 248 10.07 -5.89 2.11
CA LEU A 248 10.81 -4.66 1.79
C LEU A 248 9.93 -3.68 1.00
N GLY A 249 10.05 -2.40 1.28
CA GLY A 249 9.45 -1.32 0.48
C GLY A 249 10.34 -0.98 -0.73
N LEU A 250 9.95 -1.43 -1.93
CA LEU A 250 10.77 -1.26 -3.15
C LEU A 250 10.90 0.20 -3.57
N ASP A 251 9.81 0.98 -3.52
CA ASP A 251 9.84 2.42 -3.84
C ASP A 251 10.79 3.15 -2.92
N ARG A 252 10.76 2.81 -1.62
CA ARG A 252 11.60 3.43 -0.60
C ARG A 252 13.08 3.08 -0.81
N LEU A 253 13.39 1.81 -1.03
CA LEU A 253 14.75 1.37 -1.37
C LEU A 253 15.28 2.09 -2.59
N LEU A 254 14.48 2.19 -3.66
CA LEU A 254 14.88 2.88 -4.89
C LEU A 254 15.07 4.39 -4.65
N MET A 255 14.18 5.03 -3.89
CA MET A 255 14.28 6.44 -3.56
C MET A 255 15.55 6.74 -2.75
N VAL A 256 15.89 5.91 -1.75
CA VAL A 256 17.14 6.07 -1.00
C VAL A 256 18.34 5.83 -1.92
N ARG A 257 18.34 4.74 -2.70
CA ARG A 257 19.43 4.38 -3.61
C ARG A 257 19.74 5.48 -4.62
N LYS A 258 18.70 6.08 -5.21
CA LYS A 258 18.81 7.11 -6.23
C LYS A 258 18.69 8.53 -5.68
N GLN A 259 18.51 8.72 -4.37
CA GLN A 259 18.30 10.04 -3.75
C GLN A 259 17.10 10.81 -4.36
N ILE A 260 16.02 10.09 -4.66
CA ILE A 260 14.81 10.67 -5.25
C ILE A 260 14.00 11.35 -4.14
N PRO A 261 13.71 12.65 -4.26
CA PRO A 261 13.09 13.43 -3.18
C PRO A 261 11.56 13.30 -3.11
N ASP A 262 10.95 12.67 -4.12
CA ASP A 262 9.50 12.61 -4.28
C ASP A 262 9.09 11.33 -4.99
N ILE A 263 8.25 10.52 -4.35
CA ILE A 263 7.79 9.22 -4.84
C ILE A 263 7.05 9.33 -6.18
N ARG A 264 6.40 10.47 -6.46
CA ARG A 264 5.67 10.69 -7.72
C ARG A 264 6.60 10.68 -8.94
N LEU A 265 7.89 10.97 -8.74
CA LEU A 265 8.91 10.92 -9.80
C LEU A 265 9.11 9.50 -10.35
N LEU A 266 8.83 8.45 -9.56
CA LEU A 266 8.91 7.06 -10.02
C LEU A 266 7.92 6.74 -11.13
N ARG A 267 6.85 7.54 -11.27
CA ARG A 267 5.78 7.35 -12.26
C ARG A 267 5.66 8.51 -13.25
N ALA A 268 6.55 9.49 -13.17
CA ALA A 268 6.47 10.67 -14.01
C ALA A 268 6.70 10.31 -15.49
N ALA A 269 5.82 10.81 -16.36
CA ALA A 269 5.88 10.55 -17.80
C ALA A 269 6.88 11.45 -18.56
N ASP A 270 7.38 12.51 -17.92
CA ASP A 270 8.39 13.38 -18.50
C ASP A 270 9.63 12.58 -18.91
N SER A 271 10.04 12.64 -20.17
CA SER A 271 11.13 11.83 -20.70
C SER A 271 12.47 12.07 -19.99
N ARG A 272 12.70 13.27 -19.45
CA ARG A 272 13.89 13.64 -18.67
C ARG A 272 13.92 12.95 -17.30
N ILE A 273 12.75 12.58 -16.77
CA ILE A 273 12.60 11.85 -15.50
C ILE A 273 12.51 10.35 -15.77
N ALA A 274 11.60 9.94 -16.66
CA ALA A 274 11.36 8.53 -17.01
C ALA A 274 12.62 7.83 -17.52
N GLY A 275 13.43 8.51 -18.34
CA GLY A 275 14.71 7.97 -18.83
C GLY A 275 15.73 7.68 -17.72
N GLN A 276 15.62 8.35 -16.57
CA GLN A 276 16.48 8.09 -15.41
C GLN A 276 15.98 6.91 -14.55
N MET A 277 14.80 6.37 -14.83
CA MET A 277 14.23 5.21 -14.14
C MET A 277 14.58 3.90 -14.84
N LEU A 278 15.69 3.85 -15.58
CA LEU A 278 16.17 2.67 -16.30
C LEU A 278 17.49 2.11 -15.72
N ASP A 279 18.06 2.78 -14.71
CA ASP A 279 19.28 2.36 -14.01
C ASP A 279 19.18 2.66 -12.50
N LEU A 280 20.23 2.34 -11.75
CA LEU A 280 20.36 2.64 -10.31
C LEU A 280 21.26 3.85 -10.01
N ALA A 281 21.60 4.67 -11.01
CA ALA A 281 22.42 5.86 -10.80
C ALA A 281 21.65 6.94 -10.01
N PRO A 282 22.34 7.80 -9.23
CA PRO A 282 21.68 8.90 -8.54
C PRO A 282 20.83 9.77 -9.47
N TYR A 283 19.65 10.13 -9.01
CA TYR A 283 18.70 10.97 -9.73
C TYR A 283 19.28 12.38 -9.94
N ARG A 284 19.20 12.86 -11.17
CA ARG A 284 19.59 14.21 -11.57
C ARG A 284 18.32 15.07 -11.58
N PRO A 285 18.21 16.07 -10.68
CA PRO A 285 17.03 16.91 -10.62
C PRO A 285 16.77 17.63 -11.94
N VAL A 286 15.53 17.54 -12.41
CA VAL A 286 15.00 18.44 -13.44
C VAL A 286 14.49 19.73 -12.78
N SER A 287 14.45 20.84 -13.52
CA SER A 287 13.96 22.13 -13.02
C SER A 287 12.58 21.96 -12.36
N ARG A 288 12.45 22.40 -11.11
CA ARG A 288 11.19 22.30 -10.36
C ARG A 288 10.20 23.34 -10.86
N HIS A 289 8.97 22.92 -11.12
CA HIS A 289 7.86 23.82 -11.42
C HIS A 289 7.39 24.55 -10.13
N PRO A 290 6.92 25.80 -10.23
CA PRO A 290 6.42 26.53 -9.06
C PRO A 290 5.25 25.78 -8.43
N ALA A 291 5.20 25.76 -7.09
CA ALA A 291 4.05 25.20 -6.39
C ALA A 291 2.94 26.24 -6.27
N VAL A 292 1.70 25.75 -6.25
CA VAL A 292 0.50 26.53 -6.01
C VAL A 292 -0.21 25.93 -4.81
N SER A 293 -0.45 26.73 -3.77
CA SER A 293 -1.16 26.28 -2.56
C SER A 293 -2.60 26.76 -2.57
N ARG A 294 -3.51 25.90 -2.08
CA ARG A 294 -4.92 26.22 -1.87
C ARG A 294 -5.37 25.71 -0.51
N ASP A 295 -6.01 26.58 0.26
CA ASP A 295 -6.62 26.21 1.53
C ASP A 295 -8.12 25.94 1.33
N LEU A 296 -8.60 24.86 1.93
CA LEU A 296 -9.95 24.33 1.83
C LEU A 296 -10.52 24.15 3.24
N SER A 297 -11.62 24.83 3.54
CA SER A 297 -12.36 24.60 4.77
C SER A 297 -13.53 23.68 4.44
N VAL A 298 -13.51 22.44 4.95
CA VAL A 298 -14.50 21.41 4.63
C VAL A 298 -15.19 20.90 5.88
N ALA A 299 -16.48 20.55 5.79
CA ALA A 299 -17.18 19.81 6.84
C ALA A 299 -17.09 18.32 6.52
N VAL A 300 -16.65 17.51 7.48
CA VAL A 300 -16.45 16.06 7.34
C VAL A 300 -17.01 15.35 8.58
N PRO A 301 -17.30 14.04 8.52
CA PRO A 301 -17.66 13.29 9.71
C PRO A 301 -16.60 13.40 10.81
N ALA A 302 -17.00 13.36 12.08
CA ALA A 302 -16.10 13.55 13.22
C ALA A 302 -14.94 12.53 13.25
N GLU A 303 -15.19 11.32 12.77
CA GLU A 303 -14.28 10.19 12.70
C GLU A 303 -13.30 10.23 11.51
N ALA A 304 -13.47 11.15 10.55
CA ALA A 304 -12.59 11.26 9.40
C ALA A 304 -11.16 11.65 9.82
N ASP A 305 -10.17 11.00 9.23
CA ASP A 305 -8.73 11.21 9.49
C ASP A 305 -7.97 11.55 8.19
N ALA A 306 -6.67 11.82 8.29
CA ALA A 306 -5.85 12.21 7.14
C ALA A 306 -5.79 11.12 6.04
N GLU A 307 -5.82 9.84 6.43
CA GLU A 307 -5.72 8.71 5.50
C GLU A 307 -7.02 8.49 4.73
N THR A 308 -8.16 8.55 5.41
CA THR A 308 -9.49 8.45 4.79
C THR A 308 -9.77 9.63 3.87
N LEU A 309 -9.40 10.85 4.27
CA LEU A 309 -9.47 12.04 3.42
C LEU A 309 -8.52 11.92 2.21
N GLY A 310 -7.28 11.49 2.42
CA GLY A 310 -6.31 11.27 1.35
C GLY A 310 -6.78 10.23 0.33
N GLY A 311 -7.40 9.14 0.81
CA GLY A 311 -8.05 8.13 -0.03
C GLY A 311 -9.15 8.71 -0.90
N ALA A 312 -10.13 9.41 -0.28
CA ALA A 312 -11.24 10.03 -1.01
C ALA A 312 -10.77 11.03 -2.07
N VAL A 313 -9.74 11.82 -1.77
CA VAL A 313 -9.16 12.75 -2.74
C VAL A 313 -8.52 12.04 -3.92
N ARG A 314 -7.74 10.98 -3.69
CA ARG A 314 -7.10 10.21 -4.77
C ARG A 314 -8.14 9.56 -5.67
N ASP A 315 -9.15 8.94 -5.08
CA ASP A 315 -10.19 8.23 -5.83
C ASP A 315 -11.00 9.19 -6.72
N ALA A 316 -11.21 10.43 -6.27
CA ALA A 316 -11.93 11.47 -7.04
C ALA A 316 -11.09 12.16 -8.13
N LEU A 317 -9.77 12.28 -7.95
CA LEU A 317 -8.93 13.04 -8.87
C LEU A 317 -8.43 12.24 -10.06
N GLY A 318 -8.35 10.92 -9.97
CA GLY A 318 -7.89 10.05 -11.05
C GLY A 318 -6.59 10.57 -11.69
N PRO A 319 -6.57 10.98 -12.98
CA PRO A 319 -5.36 11.44 -13.67
C PRO A 319 -4.74 12.71 -13.05
N TYR A 320 -5.52 13.53 -12.34
CA TYR A 320 -5.03 14.75 -11.70
C TYR A 320 -4.31 14.49 -10.37
N ALA A 321 -4.33 13.26 -9.85
CA ALA A 321 -3.70 12.92 -8.56
C ALA A 321 -2.19 13.22 -8.56
N ASN A 322 -1.51 13.09 -9.69
CA ASN A 322 -0.07 13.38 -9.82
C ASN A 322 0.28 14.86 -9.61
N ALA A 323 -0.67 15.76 -9.81
CA ALA A 323 -0.48 17.20 -9.60
C ALA A 323 -0.44 17.57 -8.10
N ILE A 324 -0.96 16.72 -7.21
CA ILE A 324 -0.89 16.96 -5.78
C ILE A 324 0.46 16.52 -5.24
N GLU A 325 1.13 17.46 -4.59
CA GLU A 325 2.38 17.21 -3.87
C GLU A 325 2.14 16.85 -2.41
N GLU A 326 1.18 17.51 -1.77
CA GLU A 326 0.90 17.32 -0.37
C GLU A 326 -0.54 17.73 -0.05
N ILE A 327 -1.21 16.95 0.80
CA ILE A 327 -2.42 17.37 1.48
C ILE A 327 -2.15 17.32 2.96
N ARG A 328 -2.26 18.48 3.61
CA ARG A 328 -2.00 18.63 5.04
C ARG A 328 -3.27 19.08 5.75
N VAL A 329 -3.61 18.39 6.83
CA VAL A 329 -4.56 18.90 7.82
C VAL A 329 -3.87 20.00 8.62
N VAL A 330 -4.34 21.24 8.49
CA VAL A 330 -3.81 22.41 9.19
C VAL A 330 -4.45 22.53 10.58
N SER A 331 -5.76 22.34 10.66
CA SER A 331 -6.51 22.34 11.91
C SER A 331 -7.82 21.57 11.78
N GLU A 332 -8.32 21.11 12.92
CA GLU A 332 -9.62 20.47 13.06
C GLU A 332 -10.41 21.20 14.14
N THR A 333 -11.72 21.35 13.94
CA THR A 333 -12.60 21.99 14.92
C THR A 333 -13.97 21.33 14.89
N PRO A 334 -14.41 20.69 16.00
CA PRO A 334 -15.76 20.14 16.10
C PRO A 334 -16.82 21.22 15.79
N VAL A 335 -17.93 20.84 15.16
CA VAL A 335 -18.98 21.80 14.78
C VAL A 335 -19.53 22.55 15.99
N GLU A 336 -19.58 21.91 17.15
CA GLU A 336 -20.04 22.48 18.41
C GLU A 336 -19.13 23.62 18.92
N ALA A 337 -17.88 23.67 18.45
CA ALA A 337 -16.90 24.69 18.77
C ALA A 337 -16.74 25.75 17.66
N LEU A 338 -17.48 25.63 16.54
CA LEU A 338 -17.42 26.58 15.43
C LEU A 338 -18.28 27.82 15.70
N PRO A 339 -17.83 29.01 15.25
CA PRO A 339 -18.69 30.19 15.20
C PRO A 339 -19.93 29.93 14.32
N PRO A 340 -21.13 30.46 14.66
CA PRO A 340 -22.35 30.24 13.87
C PRO A 340 -22.19 30.57 12.38
N ALA A 341 -21.52 31.68 12.05
CA ALA A 341 -21.24 32.05 10.67
C ALA A 341 -20.38 31.02 9.90
N ALA A 342 -19.50 30.29 10.59
CA ALA A 342 -18.72 29.22 9.98
C ALA A 342 -19.56 27.96 9.75
N VAL A 343 -20.48 27.64 10.68
CA VAL A 343 -21.45 26.56 10.52
C VAL A 343 -22.34 26.81 9.30
N ASP A 344 -22.91 28.01 9.19
CA ASP A 344 -23.77 28.39 8.06
C ASP A 344 -23.01 28.36 6.73
N ARG A 345 -21.79 28.91 6.70
CA ARG A 345 -20.95 28.94 5.49
C ARG A 345 -20.58 27.55 4.98
N LEU A 346 -20.39 26.60 5.89
CA LEU A 346 -20.08 25.21 5.57
C LEU A 346 -21.34 24.37 5.35
N GLY A 347 -22.51 24.82 5.82
CA GLY A 347 -23.67 23.96 5.96
C GLY A 347 -23.39 22.73 6.84
N ALA A 348 -22.60 22.93 7.90
CA ALA A 348 -22.14 21.84 8.76
C ALA A 348 -23.27 21.37 9.70
N ARG A 349 -23.30 20.06 10.00
CA ARG A 349 -24.34 19.43 10.84
C ARG A 349 -23.74 18.88 12.13
N PRO A 350 -24.54 18.64 13.19
CA PRO A 350 -24.08 17.93 14.38
C PRO A 350 -23.44 16.59 14.03
N GLY A 351 -22.36 16.21 14.74
CA GLY A 351 -21.58 15.01 14.44
C GLY A 351 -20.55 15.18 13.31
N GLN A 352 -20.39 16.39 12.78
CA GLN A 352 -19.30 16.74 11.87
C GLN A 352 -18.23 17.57 12.59
N LYS A 353 -17.08 17.70 11.92
CA LYS A 353 -16.03 18.67 12.24
C LYS A 353 -15.65 19.46 11.01
N ASN A 354 -15.18 20.69 11.21
CA ASN A 354 -14.45 21.41 10.18
C ASN A 354 -13.00 20.93 10.15
N VAL A 355 -12.51 20.65 8.94
CA VAL A 355 -11.09 20.42 8.69
C VAL A 355 -10.60 21.50 7.73
N LEU A 356 -9.57 22.23 8.15
CA LEU A 356 -8.83 23.12 7.27
C LEU A 356 -7.72 22.32 6.59
N LEU A 357 -7.89 22.05 5.30
CA LEU A 357 -6.92 21.34 4.47
C LEU A 357 -6.07 22.35 3.69
N ARG A 358 -4.76 22.16 3.69
CA ARG A 358 -3.86 22.81 2.75
C ARG A 358 -3.47 21.81 1.68
N VAL A 359 -3.79 22.15 0.44
CA VAL A 359 -3.43 21.38 -0.76
C VAL A 359 -2.26 22.11 -1.43
N VAL A 360 -1.12 21.43 -1.54
CA VAL A 360 0.04 21.89 -2.32
C VAL A 360 0.01 21.19 -3.66
N LEU A 361 -0.12 21.97 -4.73
CA LEU A 361 -0.11 21.48 -6.10
C LEU A 361 1.24 21.79 -6.74
N ARG A 362 1.91 20.75 -7.25
CA ARG A 362 3.11 20.86 -8.07
C ARG A 362 3.20 19.63 -8.95
N ASP A 363 2.91 19.82 -10.23
CA ASP A 363 3.08 18.76 -11.22
C ASP A 363 4.59 18.52 -11.48
N PRO A 364 5.08 17.26 -11.43
CA PRO A 364 6.50 16.97 -11.67
C PRO A 364 6.99 17.27 -13.08
N ALA A 365 6.09 17.38 -14.07
CA ALA A 365 6.42 17.48 -15.49
C ALA A 365 6.13 18.86 -16.11
N ARG A 366 5.26 19.67 -15.49
CA ARG A 366 4.88 20.98 -16.03
C ARG A 366 4.47 22.00 -14.98
N THR A 367 4.41 23.27 -15.38
CA THR A 367 3.80 24.33 -14.58
C THR A 367 2.27 24.21 -14.67
N LEU A 368 1.58 24.31 -13.54
CA LEU A 368 0.12 24.38 -13.47
C LEU A 368 -0.33 25.82 -13.62
N ALA A 369 -1.31 26.07 -14.49
CA ALA A 369 -1.99 27.36 -14.54
C ALA A 369 -2.97 27.50 -13.35
N ASP A 370 -3.32 28.73 -12.99
CA ASP A 370 -4.14 29.01 -11.81
C ASP A 370 -5.57 28.46 -11.93
N ASP A 371 -6.12 28.46 -13.14
CA ASP A 371 -7.42 27.87 -13.46
C ASP A 371 -7.41 26.34 -13.31
N GLU A 372 -6.34 25.68 -13.77
CA GLU A 372 -6.14 24.24 -13.55
C GLU A 372 -6.01 23.91 -12.06
N ALA A 373 -5.24 24.71 -11.32
CA ALA A 373 -5.10 24.57 -9.88
C ALA A 373 -6.44 24.73 -9.15
N ASN A 374 -7.27 25.68 -9.58
CA ASN A 374 -8.62 25.88 -9.05
C ASN A 374 -9.56 24.72 -9.40
N ALA A 375 -9.47 24.16 -10.61
CA ALA A 375 -10.23 22.98 -11.00
C ALA A 375 -9.87 21.75 -10.16
N VAL A 376 -8.58 21.53 -9.88
CA VAL A 376 -8.14 20.45 -8.97
C VAL A 376 -8.64 20.70 -7.55
N ARG A 377 -8.50 21.93 -7.04
CA ARG A 377 -9.02 22.36 -5.73
C ARG A 377 -10.52 22.07 -5.60
N ASP A 378 -11.31 22.40 -6.62
CA ASP A 378 -12.76 22.21 -6.61
C ASP A 378 -13.14 20.72 -6.63
N ARG A 379 -12.41 19.89 -7.40
CA ARG A 379 -12.60 18.44 -7.35
C ARG A 379 -12.29 17.85 -5.99
N ILE A 380 -11.21 18.28 -5.34
CA ILE A 380 -10.87 17.89 -3.96
C ILE A 380 -12.00 18.28 -3.02
N TYR A 381 -12.45 19.52 -3.11
CA TYR A 381 -13.53 20.04 -2.28
C TYR A 381 -14.82 19.22 -2.44
N ALA A 382 -15.23 18.94 -3.67
CA ALA A 382 -16.39 18.09 -3.96
C ALA A 382 -16.24 16.67 -3.39
N ALA A 383 -15.03 16.12 -3.45
CA ALA A 383 -14.75 14.75 -2.99
C ALA A 383 -14.89 14.61 -1.47
N VAL A 384 -14.47 15.61 -0.70
CA VAL A 384 -14.33 15.51 0.76
C VAL A 384 -15.36 16.30 1.55
N HIS A 385 -15.92 17.38 1.00
CA HIS A 385 -16.92 18.18 1.70
C HIS A 385 -18.25 17.41 1.85
N ARG A 386 -18.83 17.44 3.06
CA ARG A 386 -20.10 16.78 3.43
C ARG A 386 -21.09 17.74 4.08
N GLY A 387 -20.83 19.04 4.02
CA GLY A 387 -21.80 20.06 4.40
C GLY A 387 -22.79 20.35 3.27
N THR A 388 -23.85 21.11 3.58
CA THR A 388 -24.90 21.45 2.61
C THR A 388 -24.54 22.65 1.72
N VAL A 389 -23.60 23.50 2.15
CA VAL A 389 -23.26 24.73 1.44
C VAL A 389 -21.90 24.59 0.76
N HIS A 390 -21.87 24.78 -0.56
CA HIS A 390 -20.67 24.56 -1.37
C HIS A 390 -20.02 25.87 -1.82
N GLN A 391 -18.70 25.96 -1.70
CA GLN A 391 -17.90 27.11 -2.13
C GLN A 391 -16.90 26.70 -3.22
N TRP A 392 -17.10 27.17 -4.46
CA TRP A 392 -16.26 26.86 -5.63
C TRP A 392 -15.29 28.00 -5.94
N ALA A 393 -14.07 27.66 -6.40
CA ALA A 393 -13.08 28.63 -6.84
C ALA A 393 -13.21 28.96 -8.35
N GLY A 394 -13.73 28.03 -9.14
CA GLY A 394 -14.06 28.20 -10.55
C GLY A 394 -15.55 27.99 -10.86
N PRO A 395 -15.92 27.89 -12.15
CA PRO A 395 -17.27 27.49 -12.56
C PRO A 395 -17.63 26.15 -11.93
N ARG A 396 -18.87 26.01 -11.46
CA ARG A 396 -19.35 24.80 -10.76
C ARG A 396 -19.03 23.53 -11.59
N PRO A 397 -18.38 22.50 -11.01
CA PRO A 397 -18.08 21.28 -11.73
C PRO A 397 -19.37 20.52 -12.11
N PRO A 398 -19.44 19.91 -13.29
CA PRO A 398 -20.60 19.12 -13.72
C PRO A 398 -20.82 17.92 -12.77
N GLY A 399 -22.06 17.72 -12.32
CA GLY A 399 -22.44 16.63 -11.44
C GLY A 399 -22.49 16.93 -9.94
N ALA A 400 -22.15 18.15 -9.50
CA ALA A 400 -22.41 18.56 -8.12
C ALA A 400 -23.93 18.61 -7.89
N THR A 401 -24.46 17.83 -6.96
CA THR A 401 -25.90 17.73 -6.65
C THR A 401 -26.47 19.09 -6.21
N THR A 402 -27.63 19.43 -6.76
CA THR A 402 -28.48 20.51 -6.28
C THR A 402 -29.31 19.97 -5.11
N ASP A 403 -29.06 20.44 -3.89
CA ASP A 403 -30.17 20.52 -2.93
C ASP A 403 -30.93 21.80 -3.30
N GLU A 404 -32.06 21.63 -3.98
CA GLU A 404 -33.05 22.68 -4.16
C GLU A 404 -33.70 22.98 -2.80
N ARG A 405 -33.38 24.18 -2.30
CA ARG A 405 -34.10 25.04 -1.33
C ARG A 405 -34.38 24.53 0.09
#